data_AF-A0A5I5SEX8-F1
#
_entry.id   AF-A0A5I5SEX8-F1
#
_cell.length_a   1.000
_cell.length_b   1.000
_cell.length_c   1.000
_cell.angle_alpha   90.00
_cell.angle_beta   90.00
_cell.angle_gamma   90.00
#
_symmetry.space_group_name_H-M   'P 1'
#
loop_
_entity.id
_entity.type
_entity.pdbx_description
1 polymer ?
#
loop_
_entity_poly.entity_id
_entity_poly.type
_entity_poly.pdbx_seq_one_letter_code
_entity_poly.pdbx_strand_id
1 'polypeptide(L)'
;MYRFDDNGNWVTNPSAVLASVAQRMDKGYKPNVNDLDIWDDLPENIKNQTAGATLRVMSGSSIIVNSPEATFGGYLFTLCNRILVKTPRNFIAWESGITFENHHTSAWGYGNWVVGGEIKYGSGSAVMFIRNDGGNDHNGGVRDLISYRVGESGVKTYQNEIGGRSARNYRLVFDNITTIQSYYDGIDINADTGSPAERVDDYPLSQYPWFQLPTKHIIRNIITKDCMGIGAWWDGQNNTIDNIVTYEAHKEGIFDRGTNNDITNITVVGANKDLTDLNQIVCEGGSRMRGVLVHAYTTQGYAVYAPQSEISSVACAGSGTKKILCTYVGDVQGGNINVQHNENLMTLTMRPAMGSTINPSLTLTANCLIPLAGKETSLVGLSALKDGVPVAAMELNREGFGHMSIPACSGQLPESGLTHYGSVGFFFGTDGALRILARNPDGTYKTYDL
;
A
#
# COMPACT_ATOMS: atom_id res chain seq x y z
N MET A 1 12.14 -13.45 24.69
CA MET A 1 12.02 -14.21 23.42
C MET A 1 12.83 -13.49 22.34
N TYR A 2 13.32 -14.22 21.34
CA TYR A 2 14.07 -13.67 20.21
C TYR A 2 13.65 -14.35 18.89
N ARG A 3 13.01 -13.60 17.99
CA ARG A 3 12.35 -14.11 16.77
C ARG A 3 13.24 -14.13 15.53
N PHE A 4 14.55 -14.18 15.68
CA PHE A 4 15.47 -14.08 14.54
C PHE A 4 16.55 -15.17 14.58
N ASP A 5 16.91 -15.68 13.42
CA ASP A 5 18.03 -16.61 13.25
C ASP A 5 19.38 -15.87 13.22
N ASP A 6 20.46 -16.61 13.02
CA ASP A 6 21.82 -16.06 12.96
C ASP A 6 22.10 -15.21 11.71
N ASN A 7 21.27 -15.34 10.67
CA ASN A 7 21.32 -14.49 9.47
C ASN A 7 20.46 -13.22 9.63
N GLY A 8 19.72 -13.11 10.73
CA GLY A 8 18.80 -12.02 11.00
C GLY A 8 17.44 -12.15 10.32
N ASN A 9 17.08 -13.32 9.78
CA ASN A 9 15.75 -13.59 9.22
C ASN A 9 14.76 -13.95 10.33
N TRP A 10 13.47 -13.75 10.06
CA TRP A 10 12.39 -14.16 10.96
C TRP A 10 12.37 -15.67 11.23
N VAL A 11 12.17 -16.03 12.49
CA VAL A 11 11.82 -17.38 12.95
C VAL A 11 10.33 -17.38 13.30
N THR A 12 9.53 -18.12 12.53
CA THR A 12 8.06 -18.17 12.68
C THR A 12 7.53 -19.52 13.16
N ASN A 13 8.37 -20.55 13.23
CA ASN A 13 7.98 -21.84 13.81
C ASN A 13 7.78 -21.67 15.34
N PRO A 14 6.56 -21.91 15.88
CA PRO A 14 6.27 -21.64 17.29
C PRO A 14 7.19 -22.37 18.27
N SER A 15 7.55 -23.62 18.00
CA SER A 15 8.45 -24.40 18.87
C SER A 15 9.86 -23.81 18.89
N ALA A 16 10.35 -23.30 17.76
CA ALA A 16 11.65 -22.63 17.68
C ALA A 16 11.63 -21.25 18.37
N VAL A 17 10.52 -20.51 18.23
CA VAL A 17 10.30 -19.24 18.94
C VAL A 17 10.24 -19.46 20.45
N LEU A 18 9.49 -20.47 20.92
CA LEU A 18 9.40 -20.84 22.33
C LEU A 18 10.78 -21.23 22.89
N ALA A 19 11.55 -22.03 22.15
CA ALA A 19 12.92 -22.41 22.53
C ALA A 19 13.90 -21.22 22.58
N SER A 20 13.57 -20.09 21.92
CA SER A 20 14.38 -18.87 21.98
C SER A 20 14.26 -18.11 23.31
N VAL A 21 13.26 -18.42 24.14
CA VAL A 21 13.00 -17.74 25.41
C VAL A 21 14.14 -18.02 26.39
N ALA A 22 14.93 -16.99 26.69
CA ALA A 22 16.03 -17.04 27.65
C ALA A 22 16.26 -15.66 28.27
N GLN A 23 16.90 -15.63 29.44
CA GLN A 23 17.32 -14.39 30.08
C GLN A 23 18.42 -13.70 29.26
N ARG A 24 18.20 -12.42 28.93
CA ARG A 24 19.09 -11.60 28.10
C ARG A 24 19.03 -10.15 28.53
N MET A 25 20.11 -9.42 28.30
CA MET A 25 20.22 -7.96 28.54
C MET A 25 20.64 -7.19 27.28
N ASP A 26 20.80 -7.89 26.15
CA ASP A 26 21.31 -7.37 24.88
C ASP A 26 20.27 -7.35 23.75
N LYS A 27 19.31 -8.29 23.76
CA LYS A 27 18.33 -8.45 22.67
C LYS A 27 17.06 -9.19 23.05
N GLY A 28 16.08 -9.09 22.16
CA GLY A 28 14.76 -9.69 22.32
C GLY A 28 13.88 -8.87 23.25
N TYR A 29 12.64 -9.32 23.43
CA TYR A 29 11.66 -8.65 24.27
C TYR A 29 10.95 -9.64 25.19
N LYS A 30 10.26 -9.12 26.22
CA LYS A 30 9.42 -9.92 27.11
C LYS A 30 8.20 -10.44 26.34
N PRO A 31 7.90 -11.75 26.34
CA PRO A 31 6.67 -12.21 25.73
C PRO A 31 5.44 -11.56 26.38
N ASN A 32 4.41 -11.29 25.60
CA ASN A 32 3.13 -10.76 26.09
C ASN A 32 1.94 -11.37 25.33
N VAL A 33 0.72 -10.92 25.65
CA VAL A 33 -0.53 -11.44 25.06
C VAL A 33 -0.64 -11.27 23.55
N ASN A 34 0.17 -10.41 22.94
CA ASN A 34 0.21 -10.22 21.49
C ASN A 34 1.05 -11.31 20.79
N ASP A 35 1.84 -12.09 21.54
CA ASP A 35 2.62 -13.22 21.04
C ASP A 35 1.77 -14.51 20.96
N LEU A 36 0.70 -14.46 20.18
CA LEU A 36 -0.34 -15.49 20.11
C LEU A 36 0.20 -16.90 19.77
N ASP A 37 1.34 -16.97 19.09
CA ASP A 37 1.96 -18.23 18.67
C ASP A 37 2.59 -19.02 19.83
N ILE A 38 2.98 -18.35 20.92
CA ILE A 38 3.65 -18.99 22.06
C ILE A 38 3.04 -18.67 23.42
N TRP A 39 2.16 -17.66 23.52
CA TRP A 39 1.71 -17.13 24.81
C TRP A 39 1.11 -18.21 25.72
N ASP A 40 0.26 -19.08 25.17
CA ASP A 40 -0.40 -20.12 25.97
C ASP A 40 0.59 -21.18 26.49
N ASP A 41 1.63 -21.48 25.72
CA ASP A 41 2.66 -22.50 26.04
C ASP A 41 3.76 -22.00 27.00
N LEU A 42 3.78 -20.71 27.33
CA LEU A 42 4.77 -20.16 28.25
C LEU A 42 4.53 -20.64 29.69
N PRO A 43 5.60 -21.02 30.42
CA PRO A 43 5.48 -21.35 31.83
C PRO A 43 5.18 -20.11 32.67
N GLU A 44 4.45 -20.31 33.77
CA GLU A 44 3.95 -19.22 34.64
C GLU A 44 5.03 -18.29 35.18
N ASN A 45 6.25 -18.79 35.43
CA ASN A 45 7.35 -17.96 35.89
C ASN A 45 7.82 -16.94 34.83
N ILE A 46 7.60 -17.21 33.54
CA ILE A 46 7.88 -16.27 32.45
C ILE A 46 6.73 -15.28 32.27
N LYS A 47 5.48 -15.75 32.35
CA LYS A 47 4.28 -14.88 32.30
C LYS A 47 4.25 -13.88 33.45
N ASN A 48 4.62 -14.32 34.66
CA ASN A 48 4.59 -13.53 35.90
C ASN A 48 5.94 -12.85 36.24
N GLN A 49 6.86 -12.75 35.28
CA GLN A 49 8.17 -12.14 35.53
C GLN A 49 8.05 -10.67 35.97
N THR A 50 8.82 -10.27 36.98
CA THR A 50 8.92 -8.87 37.43
C THR A 50 10.30 -8.33 37.10
N ALA A 51 10.37 -7.49 36.07
CA ALA A 51 11.59 -6.85 35.61
C ALA A 51 11.26 -5.53 34.89
N GLY A 52 12.29 -4.86 34.37
CA GLY A 52 12.17 -3.61 33.63
C GLY A 52 12.31 -2.36 34.51
N ALA A 53 12.84 -1.30 33.93
CA ALA A 53 13.04 -0.01 34.62
C ALA A 53 12.41 1.15 33.84
N THR A 54 11.37 1.77 34.40
CA THR A 54 10.67 2.88 33.75
C THR A 54 10.84 4.18 34.53
N LEU A 55 11.33 5.22 33.86
CA LEU A 55 11.26 6.58 34.40
C LEU A 55 9.89 7.17 34.07
N ARG A 56 9.06 7.37 35.08
CA ARG A 56 7.77 8.06 34.94
C ARG A 56 7.90 9.52 35.33
N VAL A 57 7.73 10.42 34.37
CA VAL A 57 7.60 11.86 34.58
C VAL A 57 6.11 12.20 34.58
N MET A 58 5.64 12.84 35.65
CA MET A 58 4.21 13.14 35.84
C MET A 58 3.96 14.64 35.80
N SER A 59 2.96 15.07 35.03
CA SER A 59 2.48 16.45 34.94
C SER A 59 3.57 17.48 34.63
N GLY A 60 4.61 17.07 33.91
CA GLY A 60 5.72 17.92 33.49
C GLY A 60 5.38 18.75 32.26
N SER A 61 6.01 19.91 32.11
CA SER A 61 5.92 20.68 30.87
C SER A 61 7.23 21.35 30.49
N SER A 62 7.49 21.45 29.18
CA SER A 62 8.68 22.12 28.62
C SER A 62 10.00 21.47 29.07
N ILE A 63 10.00 20.14 29.13
CA ILE A 63 11.16 19.33 29.54
C ILE A 63 11.85 18.82 28.28
N ILE A 64 13.18 18.95 28.25
CA ILE A 64 14.03 18.37 27.21
C ILE A 64 14.80 17.21 27.82
N VAL A 65 14.65 16.02 27.24
CA VAL A 65 15.44 14.84 27.59
C VAL A 65 16.45 14.61 26.47
N ASN A 66 17.73 14.86 26.75
CA ASN A 66 18.80 14.75 25.76
C ASN A 66 19.50 13.40 25.87
N SER A 67 19.58 12.70 24.74
CA SER A 67 20.29 11.44 24.56
C SER A 67 19.97 10.37 25.61
N PRO A 68 18.68 10.07 25.87
CA PRO A 68 18.32 9.04 26.83
C PRO A 68 18.82 7.67 26.37
N GLU A 69 19.22 6.85 27.34
CA GLU A 69 19.59 5.46 27.15
C GLU A 69 18.65 4.57 27.97
N ALA A 70 18.63 3.27 27.65
CA ALA A 70 17.90 2.26 28.41
C ALA A 70 18.50 0.87 28.19
N THR A 71 18.48 0.03 29.22
CA THR A 71 18.73 -1.42 29.08
C THR A 71 17.57 -2.16 29.74
N PHE A 72 16.65 -2.66 28.91
CA PHE A 72 15.35 -3.18 29.36
C PHE A 72 14.60 -2.13 30.21
N GLY A 73 14.45 -0.92 29.65
CA GLY A 73 13.77 0.19 30.32
C GLY A 73 12.95 1.07 29.38
N GLY A 74 12.42 2.17 29.88
CA GLY A 74 11.60 3.09 29.08
C GLY A 74 11.30 4.41 29.78
N TYR A 75 10.70 5.34 29.03
CA TYR A 75 10.31 6.66 29.55
C TYR A 75 8.82 6.87 29.33
N LEU A 76 8.11 7.15 30.42
CA LEU A 76 6.67 7.40 30.42
C LEU A 76 6.40 8.83 30.88
N PHE A 77 5.77 9.61 30.02
CA PHE A 77 5.39 10.99 30.29
C PHE A 77 3.87 11.07 30.47
N THR A 78 3.42 11.03 31.73
CA THR A 78 2.00 11.04 32.09
C THR A 78 1.51 12.47 32.28
N LEU A 79 0.43 12.86 31.59
CA LEU A 79 -0.18 14.20 31.62
C LEU A 79 0.82 15.32 31.33
N CYS A 80 1.79 15.05 30.45
CA CYS A 80 2.85 16.00 30.10
C CYS A 80 2.57 16.73 28.78
N ASN A 81 3.16 17.93 28.63
CA ASN A 81 3.04 18.76 27.43
C ASN A 81 4.37 19.43 27.08
N ARG A 82 4.66 19.66 25.81
CA ARG A 82 5.92 20.27 25.35
C ARG A 82 7.14 19.48 25.82
N ILE A 83 7.07 18.14 25.79
CA ILE A 83 8.20 17.28 26.05
C ILE A 83 8.97 17.06 24.75
N LEU A 84 10.29 17.28 24.78
CA LEU A 84 11.15 16.99 23.64
C LEU A 84 12.19 15.96 24.04
N VAL A 85 12.09 14.76 23.48
CA VAL A 85 13.08 13.71 23.63
C VAL A 85 14.00 13.73 22.41
N LYS A 86 15.29 13.99 22.62
CA LYS A 86 16.28 14.11 21.54
C LYS A 86 17.22 12.91 21.54
N THR A 87 17.33 12.25 20.39
CA THR A 87 18.37 11.26 20.10
C THR A 87 18.45 10.11 21.12
N PRO A 88 17.35 9.38 21.43
CA PRO A 88 17.46 8.11 22.14
C PRO A 88 18.55 7.24 21.49
N ARG A 89 19.42 6.64 22.30
CA ARG A 89 20.57 5.87 21.81
C ARG A 89 20.96 4.83 22.86
N ASN A 90 21.65 3.78 22.44
CA ASN A 90 21.94 2.63 23.32
C ASN A 90 20.68 2.18 24.07
N PHE A 91 19.55 2.15 23.37
CA PHE A 91 18.23 2.10 23.97
C PHE A 91 17.56 0.76 23.67
N ILE A 92 17.55 -0.13 24.66
CA ILE A 92 16.82 -1.39 24.64
C ILE A 92 15.55 -1.21 25.48
N ALA A 93 14.41 -1.17 24.81
CA ALA A 93 13.12 -0.92 25.44
C ALA A 93 12.62 -2.11 26.27
N TRP A 94 11.77 -1.83 27.26
CA TRP A 94 11.05 -2.85 28.05
C TRP A 94 9.66 -3.14 27.48
N GLU A 95 8.84 -2.10 27.35
CA GLU A 95 7.50 -2.12 26.76
C GLU A 95 7.52 -1.29 25.48
N SER A 96 6.79 -0.18 25.44
CA SER A 96 7.10 0.88 24.51
C SER A 96 8.32 1.68 24.99
N GLY A 97 9.14 2.19 24.07
CA GLY A 97 10.36 2.91 24.41
C GLY A 97 10.06 4.25 25.07
N ILE A 98 9.34 5.11 24.35
CA ILE A 98 8.89 6.43 24.79
C ILE A 98 7.37 6.51 24.68
N THR A 99 6.68 6.86 25.77
CA THR A 99 5.22 6.99 25.79
C THR A 99 4.78 8.37 26.27
N PHE A 100 3.91 9.03 25.52
CA PHE A 100 3.20 10.24 25.93
C PHE A 100 1.75 9.90 26.27
N GLU A 101 1.43 9.88 27.57
CA GLU A 101 0.16 9.37 28.10
C GLU A 101 -0.71 10.50 28.67
N ASN A 102 -1.77 10.88 27.96
CA ASN A 102 -2.60 12.03 28.35
C ASN A 102 -4.08 11.71 28.62
N HIS A 103 -4.48 10.43 28.59
CA HIS A 103 -5.88 10.00 28.71
C HIS A 103 -6.50 10.11 30.13
N HIS A 104 -5.74 10.44 31.18
CA HIS A 104 -6.30 10.55 32.53
C HIS A 104 -7.24 11.75 32.71
N THR A 105 -7.21 12.73 31.80
CA THR A 105 -8.11 13.88 31.80
C THR A 105 -8.74 14.08 30.41
N SER A 106 -9.75 14.94 30.29
CA SER A 106 -10.33 15.30 28.98
C SER A 106 -9.39 16.15 28.11
N ALA A 107 -8.37 16.78 28.69
CA ALA A 107 -7.39 17.56 27.96
C ALA A 107 -6.49 16.69 27.07
N TRP A 108 -6.02 17.27 25.97
CA TRP A 108 -5.09 16.64 25.04
C TRP A 108 -3.64 16.96 25.43
N GLY A 109 -2.76 15.98 25.27
CA GLY A 109 -1.31 16.23 25.23
C GLY A 109 -0.94 17.01 23.97
N TYR A 110 -0.03 17.97 24.06
CA TYR A 110 0.45 18.73 22.90
C TYR A 110 1.92 19.09 23.03
N GLY A 111 2.59 19.35 21.91
CA GLY A 111 4.01 19.72 21.85
C GLY A 111 4.97 18.58 22.19
N ASN A 112 4.49 17.34 22.24
CA ASN A 112 5.28 16.18 22.63
C ASN A 112 5.98 15.57 21.40
N TRP A 113 7.30 15.48 21.45
CA TRP A 113 8.15 15.11 20.32
C TRP A 113 9.21 14.09 20.70
N VAL A 114 9.50 13.19 19.76
CA VAL A 114 10.77 12.46 19.68
C VAL A 114 11.50 12.90 18.41
N VAL A 115 12.77 13.29 18.52
CA VAL A 115 13.58 13.77 17.38
C VAL A 115 14.96 13.11 17.37
N GLY A 116 15.27 12.39 16.30
CA GLY A 116 16.53 11.68 16.13
C GLY A 116 16.59 10.33 16.83
N GLY A 117 17.69 9.61 16.64
CA GLY A 117 18.07 8.46 17.47
C GLY A 117 17.54 7.11 17.01
N GLU A 118 17.73 6.11 17.86
CA GLU A 118 17.37 4.72 17.62
C GLU A 118 16.82 4.08 18.91
N ILE A 119 15.71 3.34 18.78
CA ILE A 119 15.10 2.53 19.85
C ILE A 119 15.01 1.08 19.38
N LYS A 120 15.45 0.14 20.23
CA LYS A 120 15.54 -1.29 19.93
C LYS A 120 14.63 -2.11 20.84
N TYR A 121 14.04 -3.16 20.29
CA TYR A 121 13.28 -4.16 21.05
C TYR A 121 12.12 -3.56 21.86
N GLY A 122 11.88 -4.05 23.08
CA GLY A 122 10.68 -3.74 23.85
C GLY A 122 9.46 -4.47 23.32
N SER A 123 8.56 -4.85 24.21
CA SER A 123 7.37 -5.62 23.84
C SER A 123 6.26 -4.78 23.22
N GLY A 124 6.41 -3.46 23.18
CA GLY A 124 5.46 -2.51 22.60
C GLY A 124 6.02 -1.83 21.35
N SER A 125 5.72 -0.54 21.18
CA SER A 125 6.18 0.27 20.05
C SER A 125 7.35 1.17 20.43
N ALA A 126 8.20 1.62 19.49
CA ALA A 126 9.34 2.48 19.88
C ALA A 126 8.84 3.80 20.50
N VAL A 127 7.83 4.42 19.89
CA VAL A 127 7.15 5.60 20.40
C VAL A 127 5.64 5.39 20.35
N MET A 128 4.97 5.72 21.44
CA MET A 128 3.51 5.60 21.57
C MET A 128 2.87 6.91 22.04
N PHE A 129 1.80 7.31 21.35
CA PHE A 129 0.99 8.47 21.72
C PHE A 129 -0.39 8.04 22.20
N ILE A 130 -0.82 8.58 23.34
CA ILE A 130 -2.12 8.32 23.93
C ILE A 130 -2.77 9.68 24.24
N ARG A 131 -3.86 10.02 23.54
CA ARG A 131 -4.60 11.28 23.70
C ARG A 131 -3.75 12.54 23.46
N ASN A 132 -2.99 12.55 22.37
CA ASN A 132 -2.21 13.71 21.94
C ASN A 132 -2.82 14.37 20.70
N ASP A 133 -2.84 15.70 20.71
CA ASP A 133 -3.33 16.53 19.62
C ASP A 133 -2.33 17.66 19.34
N GLY A 134 -1.73 17.63 18.15
CA GLY A 134 -0.74 18.64 17.73
C GLY A 134 -1.34 20.02 17.46
N GLY A 135 -2.67 20.16 17.46
CA GLY A 135 -3.33 21.39 17.04
C GLY A 135 -3.14 21.67 15.54
N ASN A 136 -3.64 22.80 15.05
CA ASN A 136 -3.44 23.18 13.63
C ASN A 136 -1.97 23.43 13.30
N ASP A 137 -1.15 23.71 14.31
CA ASP A 137 0.30 23.90 14.18
C ASP A 137 1.05 22.58 13.93
N HIS A 138 0.35 21.45 14.04
CA HIS A 138 0.93 20.10 13.99
C HIS A 138 2.13 19.93 14.95
N ASN A 139 2.00 20.50 16.14
CA ASN A 139 3.07 20.53 17.14
C ASN A 139 3.04 19.27 18.00
N GLY A 140 3.55 18.17 17.45
CA GLY A 140 3.77 16.91 18.15
C GLY A 140 4.04 15.79 17.16
N GLY A 141 4.73 14.74 17.61
CA GLY A 141 4.98 13.54 16.79
C GLY A 141 6.42 13.05 16.83
N VAL A 142 6.89 12.48 15.73
CA VAL A 142 8.19 11.80 15.63
C VAL A 142 8.94 12.28 14.40
N ARG A 143 10.23 12.58 14.56
CA ARG A 143 11.13 12.89 13.44
C ARG A 143 12.47 12.17 13.54
N ASP A 144 13.05 11.76 12.41
CA ASP A 144 14.42 11.24 12.28
C ASP A 144 14.72 10.01 13.16
N LEU A 145 13.76 9.09 13.32
CA LEU A 145 13.85 7.95 14.24
C LEU A 145 14.13 6.63 13.51
N ILE A 146 15.01 5.81 14.08
CA ILE A 146 15.12 4.38 13.75
C ILE A 146 14.40 3.55 14.83
N SER A 147 13.43 2.73 14.42
CA SER A 147 12.79 1.72 15.25
C SER A 147 13.23 0.32 14.80
N TYR A 148 13.86 -0.44 15.69
CA TYR A 148 14.48 -1.72 15.36
C TYR A 148 13.92 -2.86 16.23
N ARG A 149 13.23 -3.82 15.59
CA ARG A 149 12.80 -5.09 16.21
C ARG A 149 11.91 -4.97 17.45
N VAL A 150 11.06 -3.95 17.47
CA VAL A 150 10.03 -3.76 18.48
C VAL A 150 8.96 -4.86 18.40
N GLY A 151 8.39 -5.24 19.54
CA GLY A 151 7.42 -6.34 19.66
C GLY A 151 5.99 -6.01 19.22
N GLU A 152 5.66 -4.73 19.03
CA GLU A 152 4.46 -4.27 18.32
C GLU A 152 4.86 -3.56 17.03
N SER A 153 4.54 -2.26 16.90
CA SER A 153 4.72 -1.47 15.68
C SER A 153 5.84 -0.44 15.86
N GLY A 154 6.44 0.04 14.77
CA GLY A 154 7.57 0.97 14.87
C GLY A 154 7.24 2.24 15.66
N VAL A 155 6.22 2.98 15.23
CA VAL A 155 5.58 4.03 16.02
C VAL A 155 4.07 3.83 16.01
N LYS A 156 3.40 4.26 17.08
CA LYS A 156 1.98 3.98 17.27
C LYS A 156 1.20 5.19 17.81
N THR A 157 0.06 5.47 17.19
CA THR A 157 -1.03 6.21 17.83
C THR A 157 -1.98 5.19 18.45
N TYR A 158 -2.24 5.30 19.74
CA TYR A 158 -3.14 4.35 20.41
C TYR A 158 -4.58 4.49 19.88
N GLN A 159 -5.29 3.37 19.79
CA GLN A 159 -6.66 3.30 19.28
C GLN A 159 -7.69 3.15 20.40
N ASN A 160 -8.95 3.51 20.14
CA ASN A 160 -10.07 3.32 21.07
C ASN A 160 -9.83 3.97 22.44
N GLU A 161 -10.28 3.32 23.51
CA GLU A 161 -10.31 3.85 24.88
C GLU A 161 -9.30 3.15 25.80
N ILE A 162 -8.72 3.91 26.74
CA ILE A 162 -8.02 3.38 27.91
C ILE A 162 -8.74 3.91 29.15
N GLY A 163 -9.10 3.02 30.09
CA GLY A 163 -9.75 3.41 31.34
C GLY A 163 -11.08 4.16 31.15
N GLY A 164 -11.78 3.92 30.03
CA GLY A 164 -13.07 4.55 29.70
C GLY A 164 -12.99 5.92 29.03
N ARG A 165 -11.81 6.36 28.55
CA ARG A 165 -11.66 7.60 27.76
C ARG A 165 -10.88 7.34 26.47
N SER A 166 -11.22 8.05 25.40
CA SER A 166 -10.50 7.96 24.12
C SER A 166 -9.01 8.27 24.30
N ALA A 167 -8.20 7.35 23.79
CA ALA A 167 -6.74 7.37 23.75
C ALA A 167 -6.20 7.72 22.35
N ARG A 168 -7.09 8.05 21.41
CA ARG A 168 -6.82 8.44 20.03
C ARG A 168 -5.93 9.67 19.91
N ASN A 169 -5.48 10.00 18.70
CA ASN A 169 -4.54 11.09 18.48
C ASN A 169 -4.89 11.88 17.21
N TYR A 170 -4.49 13.15 17.17
CA TYR A 170 -4.83 14.09 16.09
C TYR A 170 -3.64 14.97 15.73
N ARG A 171 -3.55 15.34 14.44
CA ARG A 171 -2.68 16.42 13.92
C ARG A 171 -1.21 16.30 14.32
N LEU A 172 -0.71 15.07 14.43
CA LEU A 172 0.70 14.77 14.65
C LEU A 172 1.48 14.67 13.34
N VAL A 173 2.79 14.88 13.39
CA VAL A 173 3.71 14.70 12.27
C VAL A 173 4.59 13.47 12.50
N PHE A 174 4.67 12.61 11.49
CA PHE A 174 5.57 11.46 11.45
C PHE A 174 6.46 11.65 10.22
N ASP A 175 7.74 11.97 10.43
CA ASP A 175 8.64 12.43 9.37
C ASP A 175 9.99 11.75 9.48
N ASN A 176 10.48 11.12 8.40
CA ASN A 176 11.79 10.47 8.38
C ASN A 176 11.93 9.36 9.46
N ILE A 177 11.07 8.33 9.36
CA ILE A 177 11.09 7.18 10.27
C ILE A 177 11.54 5.95 9.50
N THR A 178 12.54 5.26 10.05
CA THR A 178 12.99 3.96 9.55
C THR A 178 12.55 2.87 10.51
N THR A 179 11.68 1.95 10.08
CA THR A 179 11.31 0.78 10.88
C THR A 179 11.89 -0.49 10.28
N ILE A 180 12.57 -1.29 11.09
CA ILE A 180 13.20 -2.53 10.64
C ILE A 180 12.69 -3.67 11.52
N GLN A 181 12.02 -4.63 10.90
CA GLN A 181 11.64 -5.90 11.49
C GLN A 181 10.81 -5.78 12.79
N SER A 182 9.83 -4.88 12.83
CA SER A 182 8.79 -4.90 13.87
C SER A 182 7.91 -6.15 13.74
N TYR A 183 7.39 -6.66 14.85
CA TYR A 183 6.58 -7.88 14.86
C TYR A 183 5.14 -7.64 14.38
N TYR A 184 4.60 -6.44 14.60
CA TYR A 184 3.40 -5.96 13.92
C TYR A 184 3.85 -5.03 12.78
N ASP A 185 3.40 -3.78 12.79
CA ASP A 185 3.46 -2.94 11.60
C ASP A 185 4.69 -2.03 11.60
N GLY A 186 5.11 -1.55 10.44
CA GLY A 186 6.22 -0.60 10.37
C GLY A 186 5.85 0.74 11.03
N ILE A 187 4.66 1.27 10.76
CA ILE A 187 4.02 2.34 11.51
C ILE A 187 2.53 2.03 11.65
N ASP A 188 1.94 2.27 12.82
CA ASP A 188 0.52 2.08 13.11
C ASP A 188 -0.10 3.43 13.51
N ILE A 189 -0.62 4.16 12.51
CA ILE A 189 -1.20 5.49 12.70
C ILE A 189 -2.73 5.42 12.60
N ASN A 190 -3.31 4.46 13.32
CA ASN A 190 -4.75 4.28 13.42
C ASN A 190 -5.31 4.93 14.69
N ALA A 191 -6.59 5.29 14.67
CA ALA A 191 -7.34 5.82 15.78
C ALA A 191 -8.49 4.88 16.21
N ASP A 192 -9.13 4.20 15.27
CA ASP A 192 -10.14 3.17 15.54
C ASP A 192 -9.59 1.77 15.24
N THR A 193 -9.99 0.77 16.02
CA THR A 193 -9.66 -0.65 15.73
C THR A 193 -10.73 -1.61 16.24
N GLY A 194 -10.86 -2.77 15.58
CA GLY A 194 -11.89 -3.76 15.91
C GLY A 194 -13.31 -3.30 15.58
N SER A 195 -14.29 -3.83 16.30
CA SER A 195 -15.72 -3.54 16.10
C SER A 195 -16.07 -2.11 16.54
N PRO A 196 -16.98 -1.41 15.83
CA PRO A 196 -17.42 -0.07 16.22
C PRO A 196 -17.99 -0.02 17.63
N ALA A 197 -17.51 0.93 18.42
CA ALA A 197 -18.02 1.28 19.74
C ALA A 197 -18.12 2.81 19.87
N GLU A 198 -19.05 3.32 20.67
CA GLU A 198 -19.18 4.77 20.85
C GLU A 198 -17.92 5.34 21.50
N ARG A 199 -17.47 6.50 21.00
CA ARG A 199 -16.24 7.12 21.48
C ARG A 199 -16.52 7.98 22.71
N VAL A 200 -15.66 7.90 23.72
CA VAL A 200 -15.82 8.66 24.98
C VAL A 200 -14.83 9.83 25.04
N ASP A 201 -15.34 11.04 25.26
CA ASP A 201 -14.59 12.31 25.20
C ASP A 201 -13.82 12.49 23.88
N ASP A 202 -14.47 12.11 22.77
CA ASP A 202 -14.01 12.23 21.39
C ASP A 202 -15.23 12.44 20.46
N TYR A 203 -15.01 12.56 19.15
CA TYR A 203 -16.10 12.71 18.20
C TYR A 203 -17.02 11.48 18.15
N PRO A 204 -18.35 11.67 18.19
CA PRO A 204 -19.29 10.56 18.19
C PRO A 204 -19.35 9.85 16.83
N LEU A 205 -19.79 8.59 16.82
CA LEU A 205 -19.96 7.80 15.58
C LEU A 205 -20.93 8.45 14.59
N SER A 206 -21.91 9.21 15.08
CA SER A 206 -22.88 9.95 14.25
C SER A 206 -22.26 11.11 13.48
N GLN A 207 -21.14 11.65 13.96
CA GLN A 207 -20.41 12.73 13.27
C GLN A 207 -19.33 12.18 12.35
N TYR A 208 -18.59 11.18 12.82
CA TYR A 208 -17.55 10.51 12.05
C TYR A 208 -17.67 9.00 12.22
N PRO A 209 -18.01 8.26 11.15
CA PRO A 209 -18.05 6.80 11.18
C PRO A 209 -16.73 6.19 11.67
N TRP A 210 -16.80 4.91 12.04
CA TRP A 210 -15.60 4.14 12.42
C TRP A 210 -14.55 4.18 11.30
N PHE A 211 -13.27 4.32 11.66
CA PHE A 211 -12.13 4.53 10.76
C PHE A 211 -12.12 5.86 10.00
N GLN A 212 -13.03 6.79 10.28
CA GLN A 212 -13.19 8.04 9.51
C GLN A 212 -13.08 9.30 10.36
N LEU A 213 -12.36 9.24 11.48
CA LEU A 213 -12.04 10.44 12.26
C LEU A 213 -11.19 11.42 11.46
N PRO A 214 -11.36 12.74 11.64
CA PRO A 214 -10.57 13.75 10.94
C PRO A 214 -9.18 13.90 11.61
N THR A 215 -8.40 12.84 11.60
CA THR A 215 -7.11 12.72 12.30
C THR A 215 -6.08 13.72 11.79
N LYS A 216 -6.06 14.01 10.48
CA LYS A 216 -5.25 15.09 9.87
C LYS A 216 -3.75 14.99 10.19
N HIS A 217 -3.22 13.78 10.23
CA HIS A 217 -1.79 13.56 10.38
C HIS A 217 -1.02 13.96 9.12
N ILE A 218 0.24 14.34 9.31
CA ILE A 218 1.22 14.48 8.24
C ILE A 218 2.19 13.31 8.38
N ILE A 219 2.19 12.39 7.41
CA ILE A 219 3.01 11.17 7.43
C ILE A 219 3.92 11.22 6.20
N ARG A 220 5.23 11.30 6.40
CA ARG A 220 6.13 11.41 5.24
C ARG A 220 7.53 10.88 5.46
N ASN A 221 8.23 10.61 4.35
CA ASN A 221 9.61 10.12 4.35
C ASN A 221 9.76 8.85 5.22
N ILE A 222 8.84 7.91 5.09
CA ILE A 222 8.85 6.70 5.91
C ILE A 222 9.49 5.58 5.11
N ILE A 223 10.41 4.85 5.72
CA ILE A 223 10.95 3.61 5.16
C ILE A 223 10.76 2.46 6.14
N THR A 224 10.16 1.37 5.67
CA THR A 224 9.99 0.17 6.49
C THR A 224 10.55 -1.06 5.76
N LYS A 225 11.14 -1.97 6.52
CA LYS A 225 11.79 -3.17 5.98
C LYS A 225 11.48 -4.40 6.82
N ASP A 226 10.98 -5.42 6.14
CA ASP A 226 10.81 -6.78 6.65
C ASP A 226 9.97 -6.83 7.93
N CYS A 227 8.91 -6.01 8.01
CA CYS A 227 7.94 -6.02 9.11
C CYS A 227 7.02 -7.25 8.99
N MET A 228 6.76 -7.93 10.10
CA MET A 228 5.92 -9.15 10.13
C MET A 228 4.42 -8.85 9.98
N GLY A 229 3.99 -7.62 10.29
CA GLY A 229 2.68 -7.07 9.98
C GLY A 229 2.66 -6.29 8.66
N ILE A 230 1.88 -5.20 8.66
CA ILE A 230 1.75 -4.29 7.51
C ILE A 230 2.97 -3.36 7.44
N GLY A 231 3.40 -3.01 6.22
CA GLY A 231 4.54 -2.11 6.02
C GLY A 231 4.31 -0.73 6.62
N ALA A 232 3.23 -0.05 6.26
CA ALA A 232 2.76 1.19 6.89
C ALA A 232 1.25 1.35 6.70
N TRP A 233 0.53 1.74 7.75
CA TRP A 233 -0.92 1.91 7.67
C TRP A 233 -1.49 2.96 8.60
N TRP A 234 -2.70 3.41 8.24
CA TRP A 234 -3.43 4.46 8.92
C TRP A 234 -4.94 4.33 8.67
N ASP A 235 -5.72 4.99 9.51
CA ASP A 235 -7.13 5.27 9.29
C ASP A 235 -7.43 6.78 9.35
N GLY A 236 -8.71 7.11 9.39
CA GLY A 236 -9.19 8.47 9.44
C GLY A 236 -9.24 9.13 8.07
N GLN A 237 -9.36 10.45 8.09
CA GLN A 237 -9.53 11.25 6.88
C GLN A 237 -8.79 12.58 6.96
N ASN A 238 -8.51 13.13 5.78
CA ASN A 238 -7.75 14.36 5.59
C ASN A 238 -6.29 14.27 6.07
N ASN A 239 -5.74 13.06 6.15
CA ASN A 239 -4.31 12.86 6.34
C ASN A 239 -3.56 13.22 5.04
N THR A 240 -2.34 13.73 5.19
CA THR A 240 -1.40 13.93 4.08
C THR A 240 -0.27 12.92 4.18
N ILE A 241 -0.14 12.06 3.17
CA ILE A 241 0.84 10.99 3.10
C ILE A 241 1.75 11.21 1.89
N ASP A 242 3.06 11.26 2.11
CA ASP A 242 4.04 11.51 1.05
C ASP A 242 5.34 10.73 1.24
N ASN A 243 5.90 10.17 0.17
CA ASN A 243 7.21 9.52 0.16
C ASN A 243 7.31 8.37 1.19
N ILE A 244 6.55 7.31 0.94
CA ILE A 244 6.54 6.09 1.76
C ILE A 244 7.12 4.93 0.98
N VAL A 245 8.10 4.25 1.57
CA VAL A 245 8.79 3.11 0.96
C VAL A 245 8.69 1.90 1.90
N THR A 246 8.14 0.79 1.42
CA THR A 246 8.05 -0.45 2.21
C THR A 246 8.67 -1.60 1.45
N TYR A 247 9.60 -2.30 2.10
CA TYR A 247 10.23 -3.52 1.60
C TYR A 247 9.79 -4.72 2.43
N GLU A 248 9.47 -5.82 1.77
CA GLU A 248 9.38 -7.15 2.40
C GLU A 248 8.33 -7.25 3.51
N ALA A 249 7.26 -6.45 3.47
CA ALA A 249 6.16 -6.59 4.42
C ALA A 249 5.52 -7.98 4.30
N HIS A 250 5.33 -8.64 5.44
CA HIS A 250 4.71 -9.95 5.49
C HIS A 250 3.19 -9.89 5.24
N LYS A 251 2.55 -8.76 5.56
CA LYS A 251 1.18 -8.42 5.15
C LYS A 251 1.19 -7.44 3.96
N GLU A 252 0.17 -6.60 3.84
CA GLU A 252 0.16 -5.49 2.87
C GLU A 252 1.40 -4.58 3.06
N GLY A 253 1.87 -3.96 1.98
CA GLY A 253 2.90 -2.94 2.06
C GLY A 253 2.32 -1.63 2.60
N ILE A 254 1.22 -1.20 2.01
CA ILE A 254 0.47 0.00 2.42
C ILE A 254 -0.99 -0.33 2.62
N PHE A 255 -1.58 0.18 3.70
CA PHE A 255 -3.00 0.03 3.99
C PHE A 255 -3.61 1.37 4.44
N ASP A 256 -4.50 1.94 3.64
CA ASP A 256 -5.40 3.03 4.06
C ASP A 256 -6.75 2.43 4.47
N ARG A 257 -6.98 2.35 5.78
CA ARG A 257 -8.23 1.84 6.37
C ARG A 257 -9.32 2.92 6.42
N GLY A 258 -8.94 4.17 6.20
CA GLY A 258 -9.81 5.33 6.24
C GLY A 258 -10.33 5.75 4.87
N THR A 259 -10.52 7.05 4.68
CA THR A 259 -11.07 7.63 3.45
C THR A 259 -10.63 9.08 3.29
N ASN A 260 -10.75 9.65 2.09
CA ASN A 260 -10.49 11.07 1.84
C ASN A 260 -9.08 11.51 2.28
N ASN A 261 -8.08 10.64 2.09
CA ASN A 261 -6.67 10.92 2.33
C ASN A 261 -5.95 11.25 1.02
N ASP A 262 -4.95 12.13 1.09
CA ASP A 262 -4.05 12.43 -0.02
C ASP A 262 -2.76 11.63 0.13
N ILE A 263 -2.50 10.73 -0.83
CA ILE A 263 -1.42 9.74 -0.80
C ILE A 263 -0.52 9.95 -2.02
N THR A 264 0.75 10.22 -1.78
CA THR A 264 1.70 10.56 -2.85
C THR A 264 3.05 9.87 -2.69
N ASN A 265 3.72 9.59 -3.82
CA ASN A 265 5.08 9.04 -3.86
C ASN A 265 5.24 7.76 -3.04
N ILE A 266 4.50 6.72 -3.41
CA ILE A 266 4.49 5.43 -2.70
C ILE A 266 5.34 4.41 -3.46
N THR A 267 6.20 3.70 -2.75
CA THR A 267 6.97 2.56 -3.29
C THR A 267 6.77 1.33 -2.42
N VAL A 268 6.23 0.25 -3.00
CA VAL A 268 6.04 -1.04 -2.33
C VAL A 268 6.78 -2.14 -3.06
N VAL A 269 7.67 -2.87 -2.37
CA VAL A 269 8.49 -3.93 -2.95
C VAL A 269 8.38 -5.19 -2.12
N GLY A 270 7.94 -6.28 -2.73
CA GLY A 270 7.90 -7.61 -2.11
C GLY A 270 6.99 -7.73 -0.88
N ALA A 271 5.88 -6.99 -0.84
CA ALA A 271 4.85 -7.17 0.20
C ALA A 271 4.05 -8.46 -0.03
N ASN A 272 3.20 -8.85 0.93
CA ASN A 272 2.60 -10.19 1.01
C ASN A 272 3.69 -11.28 0.92
N LYS A 273 4.77 -11.08 1.69
CA LYS A 273 5.95 -11.96 1.66
C LYS A 273 5.62 -13.40 2.07
N ASP A 274 4.62 -13.59 2.93
CA ASP A 274 4.16 -14.90 3.41
C ASP A 274 3.19 -15.61 2.46
N LEU A 275 2.82 -14.99 1.33
CA LEU A 275 1.96 -15.57 0.30
C LEU A 275 0.57 -16.00 0.80
N THR A 276 -0.05 -15.18 1.64
CA THR A 276 -1.37 -15.42 2.24
C THR A 276 -2.53 -14.76 1.48
N ASP A 277 -2.37 -14.60 0.16
CA ASP A 277 -3.33 -13.99 -0.78
C ASP A 277 -3.77 -12.55 -0.43
N LEU A 278 -2.86 -11.78 0.17
CA LEU A 278 -3.04 -10.36 0.43
C LEU A 278 -2.65 -9.50 -0.78
N ASN A 279 -3.16 -8.27 -0.81
CA ASN A 279 -2.80 -7.28 -1.81
C ASN A 279 -1.48 -6.57 -1.44
N GLN A 280 -0.87 -5.88 -2.41
CA GLN A 280 0.33 -5.09 -2.13
C GLN A 280 -0.01 -3.74 -1.50
N ILE A 281 -1.01 -3.05 -2.04
CA ILE A 281 -1.56 -1.77 -1.56
C ILE A 281 -3.08 -1.90 -1.45
N VAL A 282 -3.64 -1.45 -0.31
CA VAL A 282 -5.08 -1.43 -0.06
C VAL A 282 -5.54 -0.02 0.32
N CYS A 283 -6.66 0.43 -0.25
CA CYS A 283 -7.44 1.56 0.26
C CYS A 283 -8.91 1.17 0.34
N GLU A 284 -9.47 1.22 1.55
CA GLU A 284 -10.88 0.83 1.78
C GLU A 284 -11.85 1.91 1.32
N GLY A 285 -11.54 3.18 1.61
CA GLY A 285 -12.34 4.35 1.26
C GLY A 285 -11.94 5.06 -0.03
N GLY A 286 -12.54 6.23 -0.23
CA GLY A 286 -12.28 7.11 -1.38
C GLY A 286 -11.09 8.02 -1.12
N SER A 287 -9.89 7.52 -1.40
CA SER A 287 -8.63 8.25 -1.26
C SER A 287 -8.04 8.58 -2.64
N ARG A 288 -6.92 9.30 -2.59
CA ARG A 288 -6.38 10.04 -3.72
C ARG A 288 -4.89 9.75 -3.88
N MET A 289 -4.55 8.88 -4.83
CA MET A 289 -3.19 8.37 -5.00
C MET A 289 -2.46 8.95 -6.22
N ARG A 290 -1.21 9.43 -6.06
CA ARG A 290 -0.35 9.88 -7.18
C ARG A 290 1.09 9.43 -7.02
N GLY A 291 1.68 8.91 -8.09
CA GLY A 291 3.08 8.45 -8.07
C GLY A 291 3.20 7.18 -7.24
N VAL A 292 2.80 6.05 -7.82
CA VAL A 292 2.76 4.75 -7.14
C VAL A 292 3.66 3.78 -7.90
N LEU A 293 4.66 3.22 -7.22
CA LEU A 293 5.51 2.15 -7.74
C LEU A 293 5.28 0.88 -6.92
N VAL A 294 4.94 -0.21 -7.61
CA VAL A 294 4.80 -1.53 -7.00
C VAL A 294 5.73 -2.52 -7.69
N HIS A 295 6.51 -3.27 -6.92
CA HIS A 295 7.27 -4.41 -7.42
C HIS A 295 6.91 -5.65 -6.58
N ALA A 296 5.84 -6.32 -6.98
CA ALA A 296 5.41 -7.56 -6.35
C ALA A 296 6.33 -8.73 -6.77
N TYR A 297 6.72 -9.58 -5.82
CA TYR A 297 7.45 -10.83 -6.07
C TYR A 297 6.53 -12.06 -6.14
N THR A 298 5.21 -11.81 -6.15
CA THR A 298 4.15 -12.82 -6.25
C THR A 298 3.06 -12.36 -7.22
N THR A 299 2.29 -13.31 -7.77
CA THR A 299 1.13 -13.04 -8.63
C THR A 299 -0.21 -13.02 -7.87
N GLN A 300 -0.19 -13.32 -6.58
CA GLN A 300 -1.36 -13.27 -5.69
C GLN A 300 -1.93 -11.84 -5.56
N GLY A 301 -3.23 -11.74 -5.29
CA GLY A 301 -3.92 -10.47 -5.10
C GLY A 301 -3.74 -9.43 -6.23
N TYR A 302 -3.81 -8.16 -5.82
CA TYR A 302 -3.67 -6.96 -6.65
C TYR A 302 -2.41 -6.18 -6.29
N ALA A 303 -1.84 -5.49 -7.29
CA ALA A 303 -0.82 -4.47 -7.03
C ALA A 303 -1.45 -3.28 -6.29
N VAL A 304 -2.65 -2.87 -6.71
CA VAL A 304 -3.45 -1.85 -6.03
C VAL A 304 -4.91 -2.31 -5.98
N TYR A 305 -5.42 -2.46 -4.76
CA TYR A 305 -6.84 -2.72 -4.49
C TYR A 305 -7.44 -1.51 -3.77
N ALA A 306 -8.09 -0.63 -4.53
CA ALA A 306 -8.57 0.65 -4.03
C ALA A 306 -9.89 1.07 -4.72
N PRO A 307 -10.96 0.26 -4.59
CA PRO A 307 -12.14 0.34 -5.45
C PRO A 307 -12.83 1.71 -5.48
N GLN A 308 -12.79 2.46 -4.38
CA GLN A 308 -13.42 3.79 -4.26
C GLN A 308 -12.46 4.96 -4.52
N SER A 309 -11.18 4.67 -4.76
CA SER A 309 -10.14 5.69 -4.89
C SER A 309 -9.87 6.07 -6.35
N GLU A 310 -9.24 7.23 -6.53
CA GLU A 310 -8.60 7.63 -7.79
C GLU A 310 -7.08 7.43 -7.72
N ILE A 311 -6.47 7.10 -8.86
CA ILE A 311 -5.03 6.87 -8.94
C ILE A 311 -4.43 7.47 -10.21
N SER A 312 -3.19 7.97 -10.13
CA SER A 312 -2.43 8.46 -11.30
C SER A 312 -0.95 8.15 -11.17
N SER A 313 -0.24 8.10 -12.31
CA SER A 313 1.20 7.80 -12.38
C SER A 313 1.58 6.50 -11.66
N VAL A 314 1.03 5.37 -12.12
CA VAL A 314 1.26 4.03 -11.53
C VAL A 314 2.25 3.24 -12.38
N ALA A 315 3.22 2.61 -11.73
CA ALA A 315 4.15 1.68 -12.34
C ALA A 315 4.16 0.34 -11.57
N CYS A 316 3.93 -0.77 -12.28
CA CYS A 316 4.00 -2.11 -11.72
C CYS A 316 5.17 -2.88 -12.36
N ALA A 317 6.25 -3.07 -11.62
CA ALA A 317 7.49 -3.67 -12.09
C ALA A 317 7.49 -5.22 -12.05
N GLY A 318 8.57 -5.81 -12.58
CA GLY A 318 8.86 -7.25 -12.48
C GLY A 318 7.82 -8.14 -13.17
N SER A 319 7.68 -9.39 -12.69
CA SER A 319 6.73 -10.38 -13.20
C SER A 319 5.56 -10.67 -12.25
N GLY A 320 5.53 -10.07 -11.06
CA GLY A 320 4.42 -10.22 -10.11
C GLY A 320 3.12 -9.55 -10.57
N THR A 321 2.13 -9.52 -9.67
CA THR A 321 0.80 -8.96 -9.96
C THR A 321 0.89 -7.51 -10.45
N LYS A 322 0.08 -7.19 -11.46
CA LYS A 322 -0.07 -5.85 -12.05
C LYS A 322 -1.51 -5.40 -12.08
N LYS A 323 -2.39 -6.14 -11.38
CA LYS A 323 -3.82 -5.84 -11.33
C LYS A 323 -4.04 -4.56 -10.54
N ILE A 324 -4.83 -3.65 -11.10
CA ILE A 324 -5.22 -2.38 -10.49
C ILE A 324 -6.75 -2.34 -10.50
N LEU A 325 -7.35 -2.14 -9.32
CA LEU A 325 -8.78 -1.91 -9.15
C LEU A 325 -9.00 -0.56 -8.47
N CYS A 326 -9.69 0.36 -9.14
CA CYS A 326 -9.99 1.70 -8.64
C CYS A 326 -11.20 2.31 -9.38
N THR A 327 -11.64 3.50 -8.96
CA THR A 327 -12.74 4.26 -9.60
C THR A 327 -12.25 5.01 -10.84
N TYR A 328 -11.06 5.62 -10.77
CA TYR A 328 -10.51 6.45 -11.85
C TYR A 328 -8.99 6.26 -11.97
N VAL A 329 -8.50 6.16 -13.20
CA VAL A 329 -7.07 6.13 -13.54
C VAL A 329 -6.76 7.40 -14.33
N GLY A 330 -5.83 8.22 -13.83
CA GLY A 330 -5.41 9.46 -14.47
C GLY A 330 -4.70 9.25 -15.81
N ASP A 331 -4.88 10.20 -16.71
CA ASP A 331 -4.36 10.15 -18.08
C ASP A 331 -2.82 10.07 -18.13
N VAL A 332 -2.31 9.28 -19.07
CA VAL A 332 -0.88 9.27 -19.42
C VAL A 332 -0.62 10.37 -20.43
N GLN A 333 0.25 11.33 -20.08
CA GLN A 333 0.59 12.48 -20.93
C GLN A 333 2.10 12.48 -21.25
N GLY A 334 2.47 13.01 -22.42
CA GLY A 334 3.85 13.08 -22.85
C GLY A 334 4.01 13.53 -24.31
N GLY A 335 5.25 13.48 -24.80
CA GLY A 335 5.59 13.66 -26.22
C GLY A 335 5.53 12.33 -26.98
N ASN A 336 6.56 12.06 -27.78
CA ASN A 336 6.67 10.77 -28.48
C ASN A 336 6.73 9.60 -27.48
N ILE A 337 6.04 8.50 -27.80
CA ILE A 337 6.07 7.26 -27.04
C ILE A 337 7.06 6.31 -27.72
N ASN A 338 8.22 6.12 -27.11
CA ASN A 338 9.19 5.10 -27.50
C ASN A 338 9.22 4.00 -26.44
N VAL A 339 8.89 2.78 -26.85
CA VAL A 339 8.80 1.60 -25.98
C VAL A 339 9.62 0.47 -26.58
N GLN A 340 10.21 -0.36 -25.71
CA GLN A 340 11.03 -1.50 -26.11
C GLN A 340 10.75 -2.68 -25.17
N HIS A 341 10.88 -3.89 -25.70
CA HIS A 341 10.78 -5.12 -24.94
C HIS A 341 11.84 -6.11 -25.44
N ASN A 342 12.25 -7.05 -24.59
CA ASN A 342 13.21 -8.10 -24.96
C ASN A 342 12.55 -9.28 -25.70
N GLU A 343 11.24 -9.46 -25.55
CA GLU A 343 10.47 -10.44 -26.32
C GLU A 343 10.23 -9.95 -27.76
N ASN A 344 10.11 -10.90 -28.69
CA ASN A 344 9.85 -10.61 -30.10
C ASN A 344 8.50 -9.91 -30.34
N LEU A 345 7.52 -10.15 -29.47
CA LEU A 345 6.19 -9.56 -29.54
C LEU A 345 6.01 -8.57 -28.39
N MET A 346 5.49 -7.39 -28.72
CA MET A 346 5.00 -6.43 -27.72
C MET A 346 3.63 -5.88 -28.10
N THR A 347 2.90 -5.38 -27.10
CA THR A 347 1.52 -4.91 -27.29
C THR A 347 1.24 -3.57 -26.63
N LEU A 348 0.33 -2.83 -27.27
CA LEU A 348 -0.48 -1.80 -26.63
C LEU A 348 -1.89 -2.37 -26.50
N THR A 349 -2.39 -2.43 -25.26
CA THR A 349 -3.75 -2.91 -24.98
C THR A 349 -4.59 -1.83 -24.32
N MET A 350 -5.87 -1.77 -24.67
CA MET A 350 -6.83 -0.84 -24.07
C MET A 350 -8.03 -1.63 -23.52
N ARG A 351 -8.30 -1.47 -22.22
CA ARG A 351 -9.39 -2.14 -21.51
C ARG A 351 -10.36 -1.13 -20.90
N PRO A 352 -11.24 -0.50 -21.70
CA PRO A 352 -12.33 0.31 -21.17
C PRO A 352 -13.34 -0.57 -20.40
N ALA A 353 -14.30 0.07 -19.71
CA ALA A 353 -15.25 -0.60 -18.83
C ALA A 353 -14.55 -1.50 -17.80
N MET A 354 -13.43 -1.01 -17.25
CA MET A 354 -12.47 -1.80 -16.45
C MET A 354 -13.06 -2.48 -15.20
N GLY A 355 -14.23 -2.05 -14.73
CA GLY A 355 -14.94 -2.67 -13.60
C GLY A 355 -15.69 -3.95 -13.95
N SER A 356 -15.91 -4.23 -15.24
CA SER A 356 -16.72 -5.39 -15.69
C SER A 356 -16.08 -6.20 -16.83
N THR A 357 -14.95 -5.77 -17.38
CA THR A 357 -14.25 -6.48 -18.47
C THR A 357 -12.98 -7.15 -17.98
N ILE A 358 -12.64 -8.33 -18.51
CA ILE A 358 -11.35 -9.01 -18.24
C ILE A 358 -10.39 -8.82 -19.42
N ASN A 359 -10.86 -9.07 -20.64
CA ASN A 359 -10.07 -8.96 -21.85
C ASN A 359 -10.01 -7.50 -22.35
N PRO A 360 -8.90 -7.07 -22.97
CA PRO A 360 -8.83 -5.76 -23.61
C PRO A 360 -9.78 -5.69 -24.80
N SER A 361 -10.42 -4.53 -25.01
CA SER A 361 -11.31 -4.28 -26.15
C SER A 361 -10.54 -3.99 -27.43
N LEU A 362 -9.31 -3.50 -27.31
CA LEU A 362 -8.40 -3.21 -28.43
C LEU A 362 -7.00 -3.72 -28.10
N THR A 363 -6.35 -4.37 -29.07
CA THR A 363 -4.95 -4.77 -29.01
C THR A 363 -4.23 -4.38 -30.29
N LEU A 364 -3.15 -3.60 -30.15
CA LEU A 364 -2.17 -3.33 -31.21
C LEU A 364 -0.90 -4.12 -30.92
N THR A 365 -0.42 -4.89 -31.89
CA THR A 365 0.75 -5.76 -31.78
C THR A 365 1.89 -5.26 -32.68
N ALA A 366 3.10 -5.35 -32.17
CA ALA A 366 4.33 -5.30 -32.97
C ALA A 366 5.07 -6.62 -32.77
N ASN A 367 5.15 -7.45 -33.81
CA ASN A 367 5.79 -8.76 -33.78
C ASN A 367 7.03 -8.77 -34.67
N CYS A 368 8.22 -8.84 -34.08
CA CYS A 368 9.49 -8.99 -34.77
C CYS A 368 9.66 -10.45 -35.23
N LEU A 369 9.52 -10.70 -36.52
CA LEU A 369 9.69 -12.02 -37.13
C LEU A 369 11.17 -12.34 -37.36
N ILE A 370 11.96 -11.33 -37.74
CA ILE A 370 13.39 -11.44 -37.98
C ILE A 370 14.11 -10.37 -37.13
N PRO A 371 14.69 -10.74 -35.97
CA PRO A 371 15.39 -9.80 -35.08
C PRO A 371 16.87 -9.66 -35.45
N LEU A 372 17.15 -9.33 -36.71
CA LEU A 372 18.51 -9.08 -37.20
C LEU A 372 18.72 -7.58 -37.39
N ALA A 373 19.72 -7.02 -36.71
CA ALA A 373 20.03 -5.59 -36.76
C ALA A 373 20.22 -5.10 -38.21
N GLY A 374 19.43 -4.10 -38.61
CA GLY A 374 19.42 -3.52 -39.96
C GLY A 374 18.74 -4.39 -41.03
N LYS A 375 18.11 -5.51 -40.64
CA LYS A 375 17.36 -6.44 -41.49
C LYS A 375 16.07 -6.88 -40.81
N GLU A 376 15.50 -6.00 -39.99
CA GLU A 376 14.31 -6.29 -39.20
C GLU A 376 13.11 -6.51 -40.12
N THR A 377 12.39 -7.61 -39.91
CA THR A 377 11.08 -7.84 -40.53
C THR A 377 10.04 -7.97 -39.43
N SER A 378 8.98 -7.17 -39.51
CA SER A 378 7.89 -7.18 -38.53
C SER A 378 6.52 -7.39 -39.17
N LEU A 379 5.63 -7.97 -38.38
CA LEU A 379 4.19 -8.00 -38.58
C LEU A 379 3.55 -7.02 -37.59
N VAL A 380 2.67 -6.15 -38.11
CA VAL A 380 1.83 -5.28 -37.29
C VAL A 380 0.40 -5.81 -37.33
N GLY A 381 -0.25 -5.91 -36.18
CA GLY A 381 -1.63 -6.36 -36.07
C GLY A 381 -2.49 -5.42 -35.22
N LEU A 382 -3.75 -5.23 -35.60
CA LEU A 382 -4.74 -4.50 -34.83
C LEU A 382 -6.03 -5.32 -34.75
N SER A 383 -6.51 -5.62 -33.54
CA SER A 383 -7.71 -6.43 -33.32
C SER A 383 -8.68 -5.80 -32.33
N ALA A 384 -9.96 -6.12 -32.54
CA ALA A 384 -11.07 -5.84 -31.63
C ALA A 384 -11.50 -7.13 -30.90
N LEU A 385 -12.50 -7.04 -30.03
CA LEU A 385 -13.02 -8.17 -29.24
C LEU A 385 -14.49 -8.47 -29.57
N LYS A 386 -14.85 -9.74 -29.74
CA LYS A 386 -16.25 -10.22 -29.84
C LYS A 386 -16.39 -11.56 -29.13
N ASP A 387 -17.46 -11.72 -28.34
CA ASP A 387 -17.76 -12.94 -27.60
C ASP A 387 -16.58 -13.44 -26.74
N GLY A 388 -15.79 -12.50 -26.21
CA GLY A 388 -14.60 -12.78 -25.40
C GLY A 388 -13.34 -13.16 -26.18
N VAL A 389 -13.40 -13.22 -27.51
CA VAL A 389 -12.29 -13.63 -28.38
C VAL A 389 -11.85 -12.46 -29.27
N PRO A 390 -10.53 -12.29 -29.52
CA PRO A 390 -10.05 -11.33 -30.51
C PRO A 390 -10.62 -11.65 -31.90
N VAL A 391 -11.21 -10.66 -32.57
CA VAL A 391 -11.77 -10.78 -33.92
C VAL A 391 -11.35 -9.62 -34.81
N ALA A 392 -11.56 -9.77 -36.12
CA ALA A 392 -11.35 -8.72 -37.12
C ALA A 392 -9.93 -8.11 -37.06
N ALA A 393 -8.91 -8.97 -37.14
CA ALA A 393 -7.52 -8.53 -37.15
C ALA A 393 -7.17 -7.95 -38.53
N MET A 394 -6.87 -6.64 -38.58
CA MET A 394 -6.07 -6.08 -39.67
C MET A 394 -4.62 -6.46 -39.43
N GLU A 395 -3.91 -6.89 -40.46
CA GLU A 395 -2.48 -7.19 -40.40
C GLU A 395 -1.72 -6.48 -41.53
N LEU A 396 -0.50 -6.05 -41.25
CA LEU A 396 0.42 -5.47 -42.24
C LEU A 396 1.68 -6.31 -42.35
N ASN A 397 2.11 -6.56 -43.59
CA ASN A 397 3.34 -7.27 -43.92
C ASN A 397 3.39 -8.71 -43.38
N ARG A 398 2.24 -9.40 -43.37
CA ARG A 398 2.19 -10.82 -43.04
C ARG A 398 3.13 -11.61 -43.96
N GLU A 399 3.95 -12.47 -43.36
CA GLU A 399 5.01 -13.25 -44.05
C GLU A 399 6.02 -12.41 -44.88
N GLY A 400 6.10 -11.09 -44.66
CA GLY A 400 7.05 -10.24 -45.39
C GLY A 400 6.62 -9.81 -46.80
N PHE A 401 5.35 -10.00 -47.17
CA PHE A 401 4.86 -9.72 -48.52
C PHE A 401 4.47 -8.25 -48.79
N GLY A 402 4.57 -7.35 -47.79
CA GLY A 402 4.25 -5.92 -47.96
C GLY A 402 2.77 -5.58 -48.20
N HIS A 403 1.84 -6.50 -47.96
CA HIS A 403 0.39 -6.29 -48.13
C HIS A 403 -0.34 -5.97 -46.82
N MET A 404 -1.61 -5.58 -46.95
CA MET A 404 -2.58 -5.48 -45.86
C MET A 404 -3.57 -6.65 -45.93
N SER A 405 -3.73 -7.37 -44.83
CA SER A 405 -4.83 -8.33 -44.65
C SER A 405 -6.05 -7.57 -44.14
N ILE A 406 -7.16 -7.61 -44.89
CA ILE A 406 -8.40 -6.90 -44.54
C ILE A 406 -9.46 -7.94 -44.11
N PRO A 407 -9.99 -7.87 -42.88
CA PRO A 407 -11.07 -8.76 -42.46
C PRO A 407 -12.37 -8.42 -43.19
N ALA A 408 -13.07 -9.46 -43.65
CA ALA A 408 -14.40 -9.35 -44.26
C ALA A 408 -15.47 -10.00 -43.36
N CYS A 409 -16.70 -9.49 -43.42
CA CYS A 409 -17.82 -10.09 -42.71
C CYS A 409 -18.13 -11.48 -43.29
N SER A 410 -18.32 -12.49 -42.43
CA SER A 410 -18.56 -13.88 -42.85
C SER A 410 -19.98 -14.13 -43.37
N GLY A 411 -20.85 -13.11 -43.41
CA GLY A 411 -22.22 -13.19 -43.89
C GLY A 411 -22.71 -11.83 -44.37
N GLN A 412 -23.99 -11.73 -44.74
CA GLN A 412 -24.58 -10.48 -45.23
C GLN A 412 -24.32 -9.31 -44.26
N LEU A 413 -23.61 -8.28 -44.73
CA LEU A 413 -23.39 -7.07 -43.96
C LEU A 413 -24.66 -6.20 -44.00
N PRO A 414 -25.25 -5.84 -42.85
CA PRO A 414 -26.38 -4.91 -42.80
C PRO A 414 -25.90 -3.47 -42.98
N GLU A 415 -26.79 -2.58 -43.44
CA GLU A 415 -26.52 -1.14 -43.60
C GLU A 415 -26.00 -0.48 -42.32
N SER A 416 -26.52 -0.89 -41.15
CA SER A 416 -26.07 -0.42 -39.84
C SER A 416 -24.60 -0.77 -39.51
N GLY A 417 -23.98 -1.68 -40.27
CA GLY A 417 -22.56 -2.01 -40.17
C GLY A 417 -21.62 -0.91 -40.69
N LEU A 418 -22.14 0.11 -41.39
CA LEU A 418 -21.35 1.24 -41.91
C LEU A 418 -21.82 2.56 -41.29
N THR A 419 -21.06 3.08 -40.33
CA THR A 419 -21.42 4.28 -39.56
C THR A 419 -21.15 5.60 -40.27
N HIS A 420 -20.17 5.67 -41.18
CA HIS A 420 -19.71 6.92 -41.80
C HIS A 420 -20.08 7.00 -43.28
N TYR A 421 -20.39 8.20 -43.79
CA TYR A 421 -20.57 8.44 -45.22
C TYR A 421 -19.27 8.27 -46.00
N GLY A 422 -19.35 7.77 -47.23
CA GLY A 422 -18.18 7.51 -48.07
C GLY A 422 -17.34 6.34 -47.58
N SER A 423 -17.95 5.31 -46.99
CA SER A 423 -17.28 4.12 -46.45
C SER A 423 -17.74 2.83 -47.14
N VAL A 424 -16.91 1.79 -47.06
CA VAL A 424 -17.18 0.48 -47.62
C VAL A 424 -16.88 -0.64 -46.62
N GLY A 425 -17.57 -1.77 -46.76
CA GLY A 425 -17.31 -2.99 -46.01
C GLY A 425 -17.39 -4.22 -46.91
N PHE A 426 -16.41 -5.12 -46.78
CA PHE A 426 -16.38 -6.39 -47.50
C PHE A 426 -17.17 -7.45 -46.73
N PHE A 427 -17.87 -8.31 -47.47
CA PHE A 427 -18.61 -9.42 -46.87
C PHE A 427 -18.78 -10.61 -47.83
N PHE A 428 -19.03 -11.80 -47.27
CA PHE A 428 -19.36 -12.99 -48.04
C PHE A 428 -20.87 -13.22 -48.09
N GLY A 429 -21.38 -13.45 -49.30
CA GLY A 429 -22.75 -13.89 -49.52
C GLY A 429 -23.02 -15.32 -49.08
N THR A 430 -24.30 -15.71 -49.05
CA THR A 430 -24.70 -17.11 -48.79
C THR A 430 -24.22 -18.08 -49.87
N ASP A 431 -23.87 -17.56 -51.05
CA ASP A 431 -23.26 -18.24 -52.18
C ASP A 431 -21.72 -18.28 -52.11
N GLY A 432 -21.12 -17.71 -51.07
CA GLY A 432 -19.66 -17.63 -50.90
C GLY A 432 -18.98 -16.55 -51.73
N ALA A 433 -19.73 -15.75 -52.50
CA ALA A 433 -19.18 -14.65 -53.29
C ALA A 433 -18.74 -13.49 -52.38
N LEU A 434 -17.58 -12.91 -52.66
CA LEU A 434 -17.11 -11.69 -51.99
C LEU A 434 -17.84 -10.48 -52.59
N ARG A 435 -18.39 -9.63 -51.73
CA ARG A 435 -19.17 -8.45 -52.09
C ARG A 435 -18.70 -7.23 -51.32
N ILE A 436 -19.04 -6.05 -51.83
CA ILE A 436 -18.82 -4.76 -51.17
C ILE A 436 -20.17 -4.11 -50.91
N LEU A 437 -20.46 -3.78 -49.64
CA LEU A 437 -21.50 -2.82 -49.30
C LEU A 437 -20.86 -1.43 -49.21
N ALA A 438 -21.41 -0.46 -49.93
CA ALA A 438 -20.97 0.93 -49.91
C ALA A 438 -22.06 1.82 -49.31
N ARG A 439 -21.68 2.68 -48.36
CA ARG A 439 -22.48 3.83 -47.92
C ARG A 439 -21.98 5.07 -48.63
N ASN A 440 -22.75 5.53 -49.61
CA ASN A 440 -22.38 6.64 -50.48
C ASN A 440 -22.27 7.97 -49.70
N PRO A 441 -21.63 9.00 -50.29
CA PRO A 441 -21.53 10.32 -49.68
C PRO A 441 -22.88 10.99 -49.38
N ASP A 442 -23.93 10.64 -50.13
CA ASP A 442 -25.31 11.12 -49.92
C ASP A 442 -26.09 10.30 -48.87
N GLY A 443 -25.46 9.27 -48.29
CA GLY A 443 -26.06 8.39 -47.30
C GLY A 443 -26.84 7.20 -47.86
N THR A 444 -26.97 7.06 -49.18
CA THR A 444 -27.60 5.89 -49.81
C THR A 444 -26.68 4.67 -49.77
N TYR A 445 -27.26 3.46 -49.84
CA TYR A 445 -26.50 2.22 -49.85
C TYR A 445 -26.53 1.55 -51.23
N LYS A 446 -25.41 0.92 -51.59
CA LYS A 446 -25.29 0.11 -52.81
C LYS A 446 -24.38 -1.08 -52.58
N THR A 447 -24.77 -2.23 -53.11
CA THR A 447 -23.96 -3.47 -53.10
C THR A 447 -23.30 -3.69 -54.46
N TYR A 448 -22.05 -4.13 -54.44
CA TYR A 448 -21.27 -4.52 -55.61
C TYR A 448 -20.81 -5.98 -55.48
N ASP A 449 -20.99 -6.76 -56.53
CA ASP A 449 -20.41 -8.09 -56.69
C ASP A 449 -18.99 -7.98 -57.30
N LEU A 450 -18.05 -8.79 -56.82
CA LEU A 450 -16.66 -8.82 -57.30
C LEU A 450 -16.38 -9.99 -58.25
#